data_AF-A0A7Y1V2T5-F1
#
_entry.id   AF-A0A7Y1V2T5-F1
#
_cell.length_a   1.000
_cell.length_b   1.000
_cell.length_c   1.000
_cell.angle_alpha   90.00
_cell.angle_beta   90.00
_cell.angle_gamma   90.00
#
_symmetry.space_group_name_H-M   'P 1'
#
loop_
_entity.id
_entity.type
_entity.pdbx_description
1 polymer ?
#
loop_
_entity_poly.entity_id
_entity_poly.type
_entity_poly.pdbx_seq_one_letter_code
_entity_poly.pdbx_strand_id
1 'polypeptide(L)' 'MKKEFSSHLEAINWIAEQAKTESHFEILREELIFNHIYTGEYFLEDISCDQAVAWL' A
#
# COMPACT_ATOMS: atom_id res chain seq x y z
N MET A 1 9.15 -2.84 5.48
CA MET A 1 8.37 -3.05 6.73
C MET A 1 6.88 -3.11 6.41
N LYS A 2 6.11 -4.08 6.94
CA LYS A 2 4.65 -4.20 6.69
C LYS A 2 3.87 -3.25 7.60
N LYS A 3 3.02 -2.40 7.02
CA LYS A 3 2.05 -1.56 7.75
C LYS A 3 0.65 -2.13 7.54
N GLU A 4 0.06 -2.64 8.61
CA GLU A 4 -1.30 -3.19 8.61
C GLU A 4 -2.32 -2.16 9.09
N PHE A 5 -3.56 -2.31 8.61
CA PHE A 5 -4.69 -1.46 8.91
C PHE A 5 -5.89 -2.31 9.34
N SER A 6 -6.68 -1.77 10.27
CA SER A 6 -7.86 -2.46 10.78
C SER A 6 -9.06 -2.31 9.84
N SER A 7 -9.04 -1.32 8.95
CA SER A 7 -10.12 -1.05 8.01
C SER A 7 -9.62 -0.38 6.73
N HIS A 8 -10.41 -0.50 5.66
CA HIS A 8 -10.15 0.21 4.41
C HIS A 8 -10.07 1.73 4.61
N LEU A 9 -10.96 2.32 5.41
CA LEU A 9 -10.97 3.76 5.65
C LEU A 9 -9.70 4.24 6.36
N GLU A 10 -9.23 3.48 7.35
CA GLU A 10 -7.97 3.77 8.04
C GLU A 10 -6.78 3.75 7.06
N ALA A 11 -6.73 2.73 6.20
CA ALA A 11 -5.69 2.61 5.19
C ALA A 11 -5.72 3.77 4.19
N ILE A 12 -6.89 4.14 3.67
CA ILE A 12 -7.04 5.26 2.72
C ILE A 12 -6.64 6.59 3.36
N ASN A 13 -7.05 6.85 4.60
CA ASN A 13 -6.65 8.07 5.31
C ASN A 13 -5.13 8.15 5.48
N TRP A 14 -4.51 7.03 5.88
CA TRP A 14 -3.05 6.96 6.01
C TRP A 14 -2.34 7.18 4.67
N ILE A 15 -2.82 6.54 3.59
CA ILE A 15 -2.25 6.74 2.25
C ILE A 15 -2.37 8.21 1.83
N ALA A 16 -3.50 8.86 2.06
CA ALA A 16 -3.69 10.28 1.75
C ALA A 16 -2.71 11.19 2.50
N GLU A 17 -2.39 10.86 3.76
CA GLU A 17 -1.41 11.61 4.57
C GLU A 17 0.04 11.37 4.14
N GLN A 18 0.38 10.18 3.63
CA GLN A 18 1.75 9.82 3.22
C GLN A 18 2.03 10.05 1.74
N ALA A 19 0.99 10.13 0.90
CA ALA A 19 1.13 10.30 -0.53
C ALA A 19 1.74 11.68 -0.84
N LYS A 20 2.83 11.68 -1.62
CA LYS A 20 3.51 12.91 -2.06
C LYS A 20 2.85 13.52 -3.29
N THR A 21 2.16 12.68 -4.06
CA THR A 21 1.49 13.02 -5.30
C THR A 21 0.24 12.14 -5.45
N GLU A 22 -0.67 12.56 -6.31
CA GLU A 22 -1.85 11.77 -6.69
C GLU A 22 -1.46 10.41 -7.28
N SER A 23 -0.43 10.35 -8.12
CA SER A 23 0.05 9.06 -8.65
C SER A 23 0.59 8.14 -7.55
N HIS A 24 1.26 8.67 -6.54
CA HIS A 24 1.72 7.86 -5.40
C HIS A 24 0.54 7.32 -4.59
N PHE A 25 -0.50 8.14 -4.41
CA PHE A 25 -1.74 7.71 -3.76
C PHE A 25 -2.38 6.53 -4.51
N GLU A 26 -2.55 6.62 -5.83
CA GLU A 26 -3.18 5.55 -6.61
C GLU A 26 -2.37 4.25 -6.58
N ILE A 27 -1.03 4.33 -6.67
CA ILE A 27 -0.18 3.13 -6.57
C ILE A 27 -0.38 2.41 -5.22
N LEU A 28 -0.32 3.15 -4.12
CA LEU A 28 -0.51 2.58 -2.79
C LEU A 28 -1.95 2.07 -2.60
N ARG A 29 -2.93 2.76 -3.17
CA ARG A 29 -4.33 2.33 -3.12
C ARG A 29 -4.54 1.03 -3.92
N GLU A 30 -3.94 0.89 -5.08
CA GLU A 30 -3.98 -0.34 -5.88
C GLU A 30 -3.31 -1.51 -5.16
N GLU A 31 -2.15 -1.29 -4.55
CA GLU A 31 -1.46 -2.30 -3.74
C GLU A 31 -2.31 -2.75 -2.55
N LEU A 32 -2.92 -1.80 -1.83
CA LEU A 32 -3.83 -2.10 -0.73
C LEU A 32 -5.01 -2.97 -1.18
N ILE A 33 -5.61 -2.63 -2.33
CA ILE A 33 -6.73 -3.40 -2.90
C ILE A 33 -6.26 -4.80 -3.30
N PHE A 34 -5.10 -4.90 -3.96
CA PHE A 34 -4.51 -6.17 -4.35
C PHE A 34 -4.30 -7.07 -3.12
N ASN A 35 -3.65 -6.54 -2.08
CA ASN A 35 -3.41 -7.27 -0.85
C ASN A 35 -4.71 -7.78 -0.23
N HIS A 36 -5.73 -6.92 -0.14
CA HIS A 36 -7.03 -7.34 0.40
C HIS A 36 -7.71 -8.42 -0.44
N ILE A 37 -7.63 -8.37 -1.78
CA ILE A 37 -8.22 -9.38 -2.65
C ILE A 37 -7.60 -10.76 -2.42
N TYR A 38 -6.28 -10.83 -2.24
CA TYR A 38 -5.56 -12.11 -2.16
C TYR A 38 -5.40 -12.65 -0.74
N THR A 39 -5.39 -11.80 0.29
CA THR A 39 -5.17 -12.23 1.68
C THR A 39 -6.36 -11.95 2.59
N GLY A 40 -7.27 -11.07 2.19
CA GLY A 40 -8.34 -10.56 3.05
C GLY A 40 -7.89 -9.44 4.01
N GLU A 41 -6.62 -9.06 4.00
CA GLU A 41 -6.03 -8.09 4.93
C GLU A 41 -5.73 -6.75 4.25
N TYR A 42 -5.87 -5.65 4.99
CA TYR A 42 -5.45 -4.32 4.54
C TYR A 42 -4.04 -4.04 5.03
N PHE A 43 -3.05 -4.15 4.13
CA PHE A 43 -1.67 -3.80 4.45
C PHE A 43 -0.92 -3.23 3.26
N LEU A 44 0.17 -2.52 3.55
CA LEU A 44 1.17 -2.08 2.59
C LEU A 44 2.53 -2.58 3.01
N GLU A 45 3.32 -3.04 2.04
CA GLU A 45 4.72 -3.37 2.28
C GLU A 45 5.55 -2.16 1.91
N ASP A 46 6.31 -1.62 2.87
CA ASP A 46 7.30 -0.59 2.55
C ASP A 46 8.35 -1.23 1.64
N ILE A 47 8.18 -0.99 0.35
CA ILE A 47 9.15 -1.25 -0.71
C ILE A 47 10.29 -0.26 -0.48
N SER A 48 11.07 -0.49 0.57
CA SER A 48 12.41 0.09 0.64
C SER A 48 13.08 -0.23 -0.69
N CYS A 49 13.64 0.79 -1.32
CA CYS A 49 14.14 0.86 -2.71
C CYS A 49 15.01 -0.33 -3.22
N ASP A 50 15.31 -1.32 -2.38
CA ASP A 50 16.09 -2.52 -2.67
C ASP A 50 15.29 -3.67 -3.33
N GLN A 51 13.96 -3.63 -3.39
CA GLN A 51 13.16 -4.72 -4.00
C GLN A 51 12.65 -4.45 -5.43
N ALA A 52 12.99 -3.32 -6.04
CA ALA A 52 12.68 -3.04 -7.45
C ALA A 52 13.37 -4.02 -8.44
N VAL A 53 14.17 -4.97 -7.95
CA VAL A 53 14.90 -5.98 -8.74
C VAL A 53 14.30 -7.39 -8.70
N ALA A 54 13.18 -7.61 -7.99
CA ALA A 54 12.60 -8.96 -7.87
C ALA A 54 11.56 -9.31 -8.96
N TRP A 55 11.23 -8.38 -9.86
CA TRP A 55 10.23 -8.57 -10.93
C TRP A 55 10.79 -8.41 -12.36
N LEU A 56 12.09 -8.65 -12.55
CA LEU A 56 12.75 -8.82 -13.87
C LEU A 56 13.78 -9.95 -13.80
#